data_AF-A0A9W7L599-F1
#
_entry.id   AF-A0A9W7L599-F1
#
_cell.length_a   1.000
_cell.length_b   1.000
_cell.length_c   1.000
_cell.angle_alpha   90.00
_cell.angle_beta   90.00
_cell.angle_gamma   90.00
#
_symmetry.space_group_name_H-M   'P 1'
#
loop_
_entity.id
_entity.type
_entity.pdbx_description
1 polymer ?
#
loop_
_entity_poly.entity_id
_entity_poly.type
_entity_poly.pdbx_seq_one_letter_code
_entity_poly.pdbx_strand_id
1 'polypeptide(L)'
;MESQSEVQSSHKSSETTNVAVSSFDDLTDGQQLCLEWTGEQDWDRIKGYAKEQGPEVLLGVYTELDDEGWRVVSVLTRASFYDNVEMVKLTLEAGFNNKEAMYMAADVSMENSDNSTILRLLLEHGLDPNMDLQVEGVVQSPSNLLMSATDVGHIDQAIALLDHGANVNKTVVMPSGNILTPLTYTMSYGSHDKCRLFLTRGAIPTTNDVDNVFSICLQACKGELPKLSRDAAIKMFVTFLHLGKPDADVVREKFDLSAHFYSDPTITNITKHYLQGRPFCCFVCEALTAKEVGRDKLLMCPCRNVAYCSRECQVKHWREHRVQCTGPLNERGESEAMVKKRSKTGKGAAAGATVVGVADVGVAEGAAASGRNGKKGKKGRGKKK
;
A
#
# COMPACT_ATOMS: atom_id res chain seq x y z
N MET A 1 -75.00 -4.39 15.52
CA MET A 1 -74.52 -3.01 15.74
C MET A 1 -73.11 -3.11 16.26
N GLU A 2 -72.19 -2.76 15.37
CA GLU A 2 -70.72 -2.74 15.45
C GLU A 2 -70.21 -2.16 16.79
N SER A 3 -69.34 -2.85 17.54
CA SER A 3 -67.88 -3.02 17.35
C SER A 3 -67.10 -1.69 17.41
N GLN A 4 -66.67 -1.34 18.62
CA GLN A 4 -65.51 -0.47 18.83
C GLN A 4 -64.42 -1.31 19.49
N SER A 5 -63.44 -1.72 18.70
CA SER A 5 -62.15 -2.20 19.20
C SER A 5 -61.16 -1.05 19.04
N GLU A 6 -60.86 -0.40 20.15
CA GLU A 6 -59.72 0.50 20.29
C GLU A 6 -58.42 -0.32 20.13
N VAL A 7 -57.72 -0.13 19.02
CA VAL A 7 -56.33 -0.57 18.86
C VAL A 7 -55.46 0.64 19.10
N GLN A 8 -55.06 0.85 20.36
CA GLN A 8 -54.05 1.84 20.71
C GLN A 8 -52.65 1.26 20.51
N SER A 9 -51.97 1.84 19.52
CA SER A 9 -50.53 2.12 19.44
C SER A 9 -49.65 1.39 20.45
N SER A 10 -49.03 0.29 20.02
CA SER A 10 -47.78 -0.17 20.61
C SER A 10 -46.62 0.44 19.81
N HIS A 11 -46.21 1.63 20.24
CA HIS A 11 -44.87 2.13 19.99
C HIS A 11 -43.86 1.10 20.53
N LYS A 12 -43.41 0.19 19.68
CA LYS A 12 -42.17 -0.55 19.88
C LYS A 12 -41.04 0.28 19.28
N SER A 13 -40.33 0.95 20.20
CA SER A 13 -38.93 1.33 20.13
C SER A 13 -38.17 0.68 18.97
N SER A 14 -37.71 1.52 18.05
CA SER A 14 -36.86 1.25 16.91
C SER A 14 -35.58 0.50 17.32
N GLU A 15 -35.53 -0.79 17.04
CA GLU A 15 -34.28 -1.42 16.62
C GLU A 15 -34.16 -1.10 15.11
N THR A 16 -33.43 -0.04 14.80
CA THR A 16 -33.04 0.30 13.42
C THR A 16 -32.24 -0.86 12.84
N THR A 17 -32.88 -1.66 12.00
CA THR A 17 -32.30 -2.84 11.34
C THR A 17 -31.29 -2.43 10.27
N ASN A 18 -30.07 -2.11 10.71
CA ASN A 18 -28.87 -2.04 9.85
C ASN A 18 -28.24 -3.43 9.61
N VAL A 19 -28.92 -4.49 10.05
CA VAL A 19 -28.46 -5.88 9.91
C VAL A 19 -28.87 -6.37 8.52
N ALA A 20 -27.91 -6.86 7.74
CA ALA A 20 -28.20 -7.51 6.47
C ALA A 20 -29.12 -8.71 6.70
N VAL A 21 -30.21 -8.77 5.93
CA VAL A 21 -31.15 -9.91 5.96
C VAL A 21 -30.90 -10.87 4.80
N SER A 22 -31.34 -12.11 4.97
CA SER A 22 -31.12 -13.17 3.97
C SER A 22 -31.96 -13.03 2.71
N SER A 23 -33.13 -12.38 2.78
CA SER A 23 -34.06 -12.24 1.68
C SER A 23 -34.63 -10.83 1.61
N PHE A 24 -35.03 -10.41 0.41
CA PHE A 24 -35.78 -9.18 0.18
C PHE A 24 -37.06 -9.12 1.03
N ASP A 25 -37.75 -10.25 1.19
CA ASP A 25 -39.01 -10.36 1.94
C ASP A 25 -38.85 -10.10 3.45
N ASP A 26 -37.62 -10.18 3.97
CA ASP A 26 -37.32 -9.95 5.38
C ASP A 26 -37.18 -8.45 5.72
N LEU A 27 -37.18 -7.57 4.70
CA LEU A 27 -37.13 -6.12 4.84
C LEU A 27 -38.51 -5.55 5.18
N THR A 28 -38.53 -4.34 5.77
CA THR A 28 -39.79 -3.60 5.94
C THR A 28 -40.38 -3.18 4.59
N ASP A 29 -41.70 -3.06 4.50
CA ASP A 29 -42.41 -2.62 3.28
C ASP A 29 -41.80 -1.32 2.69
N GLY A 30 -41.43 -0.36 3.56
CA GLY A 30 -40.81 0.89 3.12
C GLY A 30 -39.41 0.70 2.51
N GLN A 31 -38.60 -0.20 3.08
CA GLN A 31 -37.28 -0.54 2.52
C GLN A 31 -37.40 -1.29 1.19
N GLN A 32 -38.35 -2.23 1.09
CA GLN A 32 -38.64 -2.96 -0.14
C GLN A 32 -39.02 -2.00 -1.27
N LEU A 33 -39.95 -1.08 -1.01
CA LEU A 33 -40.37 -0.05 -1.98
C LEU A 33 -39.19 0.83 -2.43
N CYS A 34 -38.36 1.30 -1.51
CA CYS A 34 -37.16 2.08 -1.86
C CYS A 34 -36.23 1.30 -2.79
N LEU A 35 -36.02 0.01 -2.53
CA LEU A 35 -35.17 -0.86 -3.35
C LEU A 35 -35.76 -1.15 -4.73
N GLU A 36 -37.06 -1.39 -4.83
CA GLU A 36 -37.74 -1.54 -6.13
C GLU A 36 -37.56 -0.29 -7.00
N TRP A 37 -37.78 0.91 -6.43
CA TRP A 37 -37.62 2.17 -7.14
C TRP A 37 -36.17 2.45 -7.53
N THR A 38 -35.16 1.87 -6.85
CA THR A 38 -33.77 1.97 -7.32
C THR A 38 -33.55 1.24 -8.65
N GLY A 39 -34.29 0.17 -8.91
CA GLY A 39 -34.24 -0.55 -10.20
C GLY A 39 -34.83 0.27 -11.34
N GLU A 40 -35.81 1.12 -11.04
CA GLU A 40 -36.42 2.07 -11.98
C GLU A 40 -35.64 3.39 -12.09
N GLN A 41 -34.64 3.60 -11.22
CA GLN A 41 -33.90 4.85 -11.05
C GLN A 41 -34.80 6.07 -10.70
N ASP A 42 -35.93 5.84 -10.02
CA ASP A 42 -36.84 6.88 -9.58
C ASP A 42 -36.37 7.50 -8.24
N TRP A 43 -35.22 8.18 -8.31
CA TRP A 43 -34.55 8.73 -7.14
C TRP A 43 -35.34 9.84 -6.44
N ASP A 44 -36.10 10.63 -7.19
CA ASP A 44 -36.93 11.70 -6.60
C ASP A 44 -38.09 11.13 -5.78
N ARG A 45 -38.69 10.02 -6.22
CA ARG A 45 -39.70 9.30 -5.45
C ARG A 45 -39.12 8.72 -4.16
N ILE A 46 -37.93 8.12 -4.22
CA ILE A 46 -37.22 7.62 -3.03
C ILE A 46 -36.96 8.76 -2.03
N LYS A 47 -36.45 9.91 -2.51
CA LYS A 47 -36.20 11.10 -1.68
C LYS A 47 -37.48 11.61 -1.01
N GLY A 48 -38.57 11.72 -1.79
CA GLY A 48 -39.87 12.14 -1.27
C GLY A 48 -40.38 11.20 -0.18
N TYR A 49 -40.31 9.90 -0.43
CA TYR A 49 -40.76 8.87 0.50
C TYR A 49 -39.95 8.84 1.80
N ALA A 50 -38.61 8.91 1.72
CA ALA A 50 -37.75 8.98 2.91
C ALA A 50 -38.00 10.24 3.75
N LYS A 51 -38.36 11.36 3.12
CA LYS A 51 -38.76 12.58 3.83
C LYS A 51 -40.09 12.44 4.56
N GLU A 52 -41.02 11.66 4.01
CA GLU A 52 -42.35 11.44 4.58
C GLU A 52 -42.36 10.36 5.68
N GLN A 53 -41.67 9.25 5.46
CA GLN A 53 -41.70 8.08 6.33
C GLN A 53 -40.52 7.99 7.32
N GLY A 54 -39.47 8.80 7.11
CA GLY A 54 -38.24 8.77 7.91
C GLY A 54 -37.07 8.18 7.12
N PRO A 55 -35.82 8.60 7.41
CA PRO A 55 -34.62 8.17 6.68
C PRO A 55 -34.30 6.68 6.83
N GLU A 56 -34.88 5.99 7.82
CA GLU A 56 -34.65 4.57 8.12
C GLU A 56 -35.07 3.64 6.96
N VAL A 57 -35.97 4.10 6.09
CA VAL A 57 -36.37 3.36 4.88
C VAL A 57 -35.21 3.17 3.89
N LEU A 58 -34.16 4.00 3.97
CA LEU A 58 -32.97 3.90 3.11
C LEU A 58 -31.95 2.86 3.61
N LEU A 59 -32.15 2.31 4.81
CA LEU A 59 -31.17 1.47 5.50
C LEU A 59 -31.31 -0.03 5.20
N GLY A 60 -32.26 -0.40 4.32
CA GLY A 60 -32.50 -1.79 3.93
C GLY A 60 -31.30 -2.40 3.21
N VAL A 61 -30.87 -3.57 3.68
CA VAL A 61 -29.79 -4.36 3.07
C VAL A 61 -30.20 -5.83 3.04
N TYR A 62 -30.13 -6.45 1.87
CA TYR A 62 -30.33 -7.90 1.73
C TYR A 62 -29.25 -8.51 0.84
N THR A 63 -29.05 -9.82 0.98
CA THR A 63 -28.15 -10.60 0.12
C THR A 63 -28.96 -11.42 -0.89
N GLU A 64 -28.57 -11.41 -2.16
CA GLU A 64 -29.12 -12.31 -3.18
C GLU A 64 -28.02 -13.13 -3.84
N LEU A 65 -28.37 -14.34 -4.29
CA LEU A 65 -27.48 -15.19 -5.06
C LEU A 65 -27.80 -15.00 -6.55
N ASP A 66 -26.83 -14.50 -7.32
CA ASP A 66 -26.88 -14.43 -8.77
C ASP A 66 -25.89 -15.42 -9.42
N ASP A 67 -25.77 -15.39 -10.74
CA ASP A 67 -24.87 -16.26 -11.50
C ASP A 67 -23.37 -15.99 -11.21
N GLU A 68 -23.04 -14.82 -10.65
CA GLU A 68 -21.68 -14.37 -10.33
C GLU A 68 -21.34 -14.55 -8.84
N GLY A 69 -22.34 -14.79 -7.98
CA GLY A 69 -22.19 -15.15 -6.58
C GLY A 69 -23.18 -14.45 -5.65
N TRP A 70 -22.79 -14.30 -4.39
CA TRP A 70 -23.58 -13.55 -3.43
C TRP A 70 -23.36 -12.05 -3.65
N ARG A 71 -24.46 -11.30 -3.81
CA ARG A 71 -24.46 -9.85 -4.00
C ARG A 71 -25.18 -9.18 -2.84
N VAL A 72 -24.56 -8.14 -2.28
CA VAL A 72 -25.21 -7.25 -1.31
C VAL A 72 -25.97 -6.15 -2.03
N VAL A 73 -27.28 -6.08 -1.79
CA VAL A 73 -28.16 -5.10 -2.39
C VAL A 73 -28.69 -4.15 -1.33
N SER A 74 -28.55 -2.85 -1.62
CA SER A 74 -29.00 -1.74 -0.79
C SER A 74 -29.25 -0.52 -1.66
N VAL A 75 -29.92 0.50 -1.12
CA VAL A 75 -30.02 1.81 -1.79
C VAL A 75 -28.62 2.38 -2.04
N LEU A 76 -27.69 2.20 -1.10
CA LEU A 76 -26.30 2.67 -1.23
C LEU A 76 -25.55 2.01 -2.41
N THR A 77 -25.61 0.68 -2.52
CA THR A 77 -24.91 -0.06 -3.59
C THR A 77 -25.51 0.25 -4.96
N ARG A 78 -26.83 0.37 -5.07
CA ARG A 78 -27.53 0.75 -6.31
C ARG A 78 -27.23 2.20 -6.71
N ALA A 79 -27.32 3.15 -5.77
CA ALA A 79 -26.98 4.54 -6.02
C ALA A 79 -25.51 4.70 -6.47
N SER A 80 -24.59 3.93 -5.90
CA SER A 80 -23.17 3.95 -6.29
C SER A 80 -22.95 3.36 -7.68
N PHE A 81 -23.65 2.27 -8.02
CA PHE A 81 -23.61 1.68 -9.37
C PHE A 81 -24.11 2.65 -10.46
N TYR A 82 -25.10 3.50 -10.15
CA TYR A 82 -25.63 4.50 -11.07
C TYR A 82 -24.98 5.88 -10.94
N ASP A 83 -23.86 6.01 -10.22
CA ASP A 83 -23.13 7.27 -9.97
C ASP A 83 -24.02 8.40 -9.39
N ASN A 84 -25.03 8.04 -8.59
CA ASN A 84 -25.92 8.99 -7.94
C ASN A 84 -25.36 9.48 -6.59
N VAL A 85 -24.46 10.46 -6.67
CA VAL A 85 -23.80 11.08 -5.51
C VAL A 85 -24.78 11.63 -4.48
N GLU A 86 -25.90 12.22 -4.92
CA GLU A 86 -26.91 12.80 -4.02
C GLU A 86 -27.56 11.69 -3.16
N MET A 87 -27.96 10.59 -3.79
CA MET A 87 -28.59 9.46 -3.09
C MET A 87 -27.60 8.73 -2.19
N VAL A 88 -26.34 8.57 -2.60
CA VAL A 88 -25.27 8.04 -1.74
C VAL A 88 -25.15 8.90 -0.48
N LYS A 89 -25.06 10.23 -0.65
CA LYS A 89 -24.95 11.15 0.48
C LYS A 89 -26.15 11.07 1.42
N LEU A 90 -27.38 11.10 0.88
CA LEU A 90 -28.60 10.98 1.69
C LEU A 90 -28.66 9.68 2.48
N THR A 91 -28.25 8.56 1.86
CA THR A 91 -28.22 7.25 2.51
C THR A 91 -27.19 7.21 3.63
N LEU A 92 -26.01 7.80 3.45
CA LEU A 92 -24.99 7.88 4.50
C LEU A 92 -25.41 8.83 5.64
N GLU A 93 -26.03 9.97 5.31
CA GLU A 93 -26.59 10.91 6.30
C GLU A 93 -27.74 10.29 7.11
N ALA A 94 -28.45 9.30 6.57
CA ALA A 94 -29.43 8.49 7.28
C ALA A 94 -28.83 7.53 8.32
N GLY A 95 -27.49 7.43 8.41
CA GLY A 95 -26.80 6.56 9.36
C GLY A 95 -26.50 5.16 8.83
N PHE A 96 -26.49 4.98 7.51
CA PHE A 96 -26.09 3.71 6.89
C PHE A 96 -24.65 3.35 7.24
N ASN A 97 -24.44 2.13 7.75
CA ASN A 97 -23.12 1.67 8.23
C ASN A 97 -22.84 0.18 7.96
N ASN A 98 -23.57 -0.44 7.02
CA ASN A 98 -23.31 -1.82 6.64
C ASN A 98 -21.98 -1.90 5.87
N LYS A 99 -20.97 -2.53 6.47
CA LYS A 99 -19.58 -2.53 5.97
C LYS A 99 -19.44 -3.17 4.60
N GLU A 100 -20.11 -4.29 4.38
CA GLU A 100 -20.06 -5.06 3.13
C GLU A 100 -20.69 -4.25 1.99
N ALA A 101 -21.87 -3.67 2.21
CA ALA A 101 -22.51 -2.76 1.25
C ALA A 101 -21.67 -1.52 0.97
N MET A 102 -21.04 -0.92 1.99
CA MET A 102 -20.14 0.23 1.80
C MET A 102 -18.90 -0.14 0.98
N TYR A 103 -18.33 -1.33 1.19
CA TYR A 103 -17.22 -1.82 0.38
C TYR A 103 -17.66 -2.03 -1.07
N MET A 104 -18.78 -2.73 -1.30
CA MET A 104 -19.28 -2.98 -2.65
C MET A 104 -19.62 -1.67 -3.37
N ALA A 105 -20.20 -0.70 -2.66
CA ALA A 105 -20.44 0.66 -3.14
C ALA A 105 -19.12 1.37 -3.53
N ALA A 106 -18.05 1.18 -2.75
CA ALA A 106 -16.74 1.75 -3.08
C ALA A 106 -16.14 1.09 -4.31
N ASP A 107 -16.12 -0.24 -4.38
CA ASP A 107 -15.55 -1.01 -5.48
C ASP A 107 -16.24 -0.68 -6.80
N VAL A 108 -17.58 -0.70 -6.82
CA VAL A 108 -18.36 -0.35 -8.02
C VAL A 108 -18.20 1.12 -8.42
N SER A 109 -18.08 2.03 -7.45
CA SER A 109 -17.85 3.45 -7.75
C SER A 109 -16.46 3.75 -8.30
N MET A 110 -15.49 2.83 -8.16
CA MET A 110 -14.17 3.00 -8.75
C MET A 110 -14.16 2.64 -10.24
N GLU A 111 -15.10 1.80 -10.68
CA GLU A 111 -15.31 1.48 -12.10
C GLU A 111 -16.05 2.59 -12.84
N ASN A 112 -16.92 3.31 -12.14
CA ASN A 112 -17.72 4.40 -12.66
C ASN A 112 -17.05 5.76 -12.35
N SER A 113 -16.71 6.52 -13.40
CA SER A 113 -16.26 7.93 -13.38
C SER A 113 -14.77 8.21 -13.13
N ASP A 114 -14.36 9.40 -13.60
CA ASP A 114 -13.06 10.04 -13.32
C ASP A 114 -13.01 10.68 -11.92
N ASN A 115 -14.09 10.58 -11.15
CA ASN A 115 -14.29 11.39 -9.96
C ASN A 115 -14.42 10.51 -8.71
N SER A 116 -13.35 10.44 -7.94
CA SER A 116 -13.26 9.78 -6.62
C SER A 116 -14.26 10.28 -5.55
N THR A 117 -15.33 10.99 -5.91
CA THR A 117 -16.29 11.62 -5.00
C THR A 117 -17.06 10.60 -4.17
N ILE A 118 -17.67 9.57 -4.77
CA ILE A 118 -18.40 8.54 -4.02
C ILE A 118 -17.45 7.80 -3.07
N LEU A 119 -16.29 7.38 -3.58
CA LEU A 119 -15.24 6.76 -2.76
C LEU A 119 -14.85 7.64 -1.57
N ARG A 120 -14.64 8.94 -1.77
CA ARG A 120 -14.31 9.88 -0.68
C ARG A 120 -15.44 10.01 0.34
N LEU A 121 -16.70 10.13 -0.12
CA LEU A 121 -17.86 10.17 0.79
C LEU A 121 -17.94 8.90 1.65
N LEU A 122 -17.72 7.73 1.06
CA LEU A 122 -17.71 6.46 1.79
C LEU A 122 -16.58 6.40 2.82
N LEU A 123 -15.36 6.84 2.46
CA LEU A 123 -14.21 6.92 3.37
C LEU A 123 -14.44 7.91 4.51
N GLU A 124 -15.01 9.08 4.22
CA GLU A 124 -15.40 10.09 5.22
C GLU A 124 -16.48 9.59 6.18
N HIS A 125 -17.32 8.66 5.74
CA HIS A 125 -18.37 8.01 6.53
C HIS A 125 -17.99 6.65 7.12
N GLY A 126 -16.69 6.33 7.17
CA GLY A 126 -16.17 5.22 7.97
C GLY A 126 -16.02 3.89 7.24
N LEU A 127 -16.02 3.89 5.90
CA LEU A 127 -15.53 2.75 5.13
C LEU A 127 -14.09 2.40 5.58
N ASP A 128 -13.86 1.14 5.94
CA ASP A 128 -12.51 0.63 6.20
C ASP A 128 -11.83 0.27 4.88
N PRO A 129 -10.79 1.01 4.42
CA PRO A 129 -10.12 0.72 3.17
C PRO A 129 -9.28 -0.57 3.23
N ASN A 130 -9.13 -1.18 4.41
CA ASN A 130 -8.40 -2.42 4.64
C ASN A 130 -9.33 -3.62 4.81
N MET A 131 -10.63 -3.49 4.54
CA MET A 131 -11.55 -4.63 4.60
C MET A 131 -11.11 -5.75 3.66
N ASP A 132 -11.31 -6.99 4.10
CA ASP A 132 -10.88 -8.20 3.39
C ASP A 132 -12.09 -9.11 3.17
N LEU A 133 -12.78 -8.89 2.06
CA LEU A 133 -14.01 -9.63 1.75
C LEU A 133 -13.77 -11.11 1.45
N GLN A 134 -12.53 -11.52 1.18
CA GLN A 134 -12.18 -12.93 1.04
C GLN A 134 -12.24 -13.63 2.41
N VAL A 135 -11.73 -12.98 3.47
CA VAL A 135 -11.78 -13.50 4.84
C VAL A 135 -13.21 -13.56 5.36
N GLU A 136 -14.09 -12.66 4.90
CA GLU A 136 -15.51 -12.67 5.26
C GLU A 136 -16.36 -13.61 4.38
N GLY A 137 -15.76 -14.26 3.37
CA GLY A 137 -16.45 -15.24 2.51
C GLY A 137 -17.42 -14.64 1.51
N VAL A 138 -17.34 -13.32 1.28
CA VAL A 138 -18.28 -12.54 0.47
C VAL A 138 -17.89 -12.52 -1.00
N VAL A 139 -16.59 -12.30 -1.29
CA VAL A 139 -16.09 -12.16 -2.66
C VAL A 139 -15.15 -13.31 -2.99
N GLN A 140 -15.38 -13.94 -4.15
CA GLN A 140 -14.52 -15.03 -4.65
C GLN A 140 -13.21 -14.51 -5.26
N SER A 141 -13.20 -13.27 -5.76
CA SER A 141 -12.02 -12.63 -6.31
C SER A 141 -11.15 -12.03 -5.19
N PRO A 142 -9.90 -12.50 -5.01
CA PRO A 142 -8.97 -11.96 -4.04
C PRO A 142 -8.48 -10.57 -4.50
N SER A 143 -9.22 -9.52 -4.14
CA SER A 143 -8.85 -8.12 -4.39
C SER A 143 -9.09 -7.29 -3.12
N ASN A 144 -8.37 -6.17 -3.03
CA ASN A 144 -8.66 -5.10 -2.08
C ASN A 144 -8.81 -3.78 -2.83
N LEU A 145 -9.39 -2.75 -2.21
CA LEU A 145 -9.70 -1.49 -2.88
C LEU A 145 -8.46 -0.82 -3.52
N LEU A 146 -7.25 -0.97 -2.97
CA LEU A 146 -6.03 -0.44 -3.60
C LEU A 146 -5.65 -1.18 -4.88
N MET A 147 -5.90 -2.50 -4.94
CA MET A 147 -5.71 -3.28 -6.15
C MET A 147 -6.75 -2.91 -7.21
N SER A 148 -8.03 -2.78 -6.84
CA SER A 148 -9.11 -2.31 -7.74
C SER A 148 -8.79 -0.91 -8.30
N ALA A 149 -8.33 0.02 -7.46
CA ALA A 149 -7.88 1.36 -7.89
C ALA A 149 -6.67 1.31 -8.84
N THR A 150 -5.94 0.19 -8.91
CA THR A 150 -4.80 0.01 -9.81
C THR A 150 -5.23 -0.46 -11.19
N ASP A 151 -6.20 -1.37 -11.29
CA ASP A 151 -6.71 -1.95 -12.54
C ASP A 151 -7.53 -0.93 -13.34
N VAL A 152 -8.53 -0.33 -12.70
CA VAL A 152 -9.56 0.48 -13.37
C VAL A 152 -9.32 1.99 -13.18
N GLY A 153 -8.67 2.36 -12.07
CA GLY A 153 -8.79 3.70 -11.49
C GLY A 153 -7.86 4.80 -12.00
N HIS A 154 -8.30 6.04 -11.82
CA HIS A 154 -7.41 7.21 -11.80
C HIS A 154 -6.52 7.19 -10.56
N ILE A 155 -5.33 7.79 -10.64
CA ILE A 155 -4.40 7.87 -9.51
C ILE A 155 -5.04 8.49 -8.25
N ASP A 156 -6.04 9.35 -8.43
CA ASP A 156 -6.74 10.03 -7.33
C ASP A 156 -7.53 9.07 -6.42
N GLN A 157 -8.01 7.94 -6.93
CA GLN A 157 -8.66 6.90 -6.12
C GLN A 157 -7.63 6.24 -5.18
N ALA A 158 -6.46 5.89 -5.72
CA ALA A 158 -5.35 5.36 -4.93
C ALA A 158 -4.84 6.38 -3.90
N ILE A 159 -4.77 7.66 -4.26
CA ILE A 159 -4.44 8.74 -3.31
C ILE A 159 -5.48 8.81 -2.19
N ALA A 160 -6.78 8.83 -2.51
CA ALA A 160 -7.85 8.90 -1.53
C ALA A 160 -7.78 7.74 -0.53
N LEU A 161 -7.65 6.50 -1.02
CA LEU A 161 -7.49 5.31 -0.17
C LEU A 161 -6.29 5.43 0.77
N LEU A 162 -5.12 5.83 0.26
CA LEU A 162 -3.89 5.95 1.06
C LEU A 162 -3.97 7.10 2.07
N ASP A 163 -4.62 8.22 1.70
CA ASP A 163 -4.84 9.35 2.61
C ASP A 163 -5.80 8.99 3.76
N HIS A 164 -6.70 8.04 3.53
CA HIS A 164 -7.61 7.46 4.54
C HIS A 164 -7.08 6.18 5.21
N GLY A 165 -5.78 5.88 5.09
CA GLY A 165 -5.13 4.83 5.89
C GLY A 165 -5.18 3.42 5.28
N ALA A 166 -5.42 3.31 3.97
CA ALA A 166 -5.22 2.03 3.27
C ALA A 166 -3.77 1.55 3.41
N ASN A 167 -3.60 0.28 3.75
CA ASN A 167 -2.30 -0.36 3.90
C ASN A 167 -1.76 -0.74 2.51
N VAL A 168 -0.78 0.03 2.03
CA VAL A 168 -0.11 -0.19 0.73
C VAL A 168 0.57 -1.57 0.61
N ASN A 169 0.82 -2.24 1.73
CA ASN A 169 1.42 -3.58 1.78
C ASN A 169 0.38 -4.69 2.05
N LYS A 170 -0.93 -4.39 2.02
CA LYS A 170 -1.96 -5.41 2.24
C LYS A 170 -1.97 -6.39 1.06
N THR A 171 -1.64 -7.63 1.37
CA THR A 171 -1.55 -8.71 0.39
C THR A 171 -2.86 -9.47 0.27
N VAL A 172 -3.13 -10.02 -0.90
CA VAL A 172 -4.21 -10.98 -1.14
C VAL A 172 -3.62 -12.32 -1.58
N VAL A 173 -4.30 -13.41 -1.28
CA VAL A 173 -3.86 -14.75 -1.64
C VAL A 173 -4.80 -15.32 -2.71
N MET A 174 -4.24 -15.56 -3.88
CA MET A 174 -4.96 -16.21 -4.97
C MET A 174 -5.34 -17.64 -4.62
N PRO A 175 -6.42 -18.20 -5.20
CA PRO A 175 -6.70 -19.64 -5.11
C PRO A 175 -5.53 -20.53 -5.55
N SER A 176 -4.64 -20.02 -6.41
CA SER A 176 -3.40 -20.70 -6.83
C SER A 176 -2.31 -20.73 -5.77
N GLY A 177 -2.50 -20.05 -4.63
CA GLY A 177 -1.49 -19.85 -3.59
C GLY A 177 -0.55 -18.67 -3.83
N ASN A 178 -0.70 -17.95 -4.95
CA ASN A 178 0.11 -16.77 -5.24
C ASN A 178 -0.27 -15.61 -4.32
N ILE A 179 0.72 -14.96 -3.74
CA ILE A 179 0.54 -13.73 -2.97
C ILE A 179 0.68 -12.55 -3.92
N LEU A 180 -0.34 -11.70 -3.97
CA LEU A 180 -0.31 -10.46 -4.74
C LEU A 180 -0.26 -9.26 -3.80
N THR A 181 0.51 -8.24 -4.20
CA THR A 181 0.59 -6.94 -3.51
C THR A 181 0.02 -5.85 -4.43
N PRO A 182 -0.42 -4.70 -3.90
CA PRO A 182 -0.80 -3.56 -4.74
C PRO A 182 0.34 -3.16 -5.68
N LEU A 183 1.59 -3.27 -5.22
CA LEU A 183 2.78 -3.01 -6.02
C LEU A 183 2.91 -3.96 -7.22
N THR A 184 2.61 -5.26 -7.04
CA THR A 184 2.58 -6.25 -8.13
C THR A 184 1.62 -5.83 -9.25
N TYR A 185 0.41 -5.38 -8.89
CA TYR A 185 -0.60 -4.93 -9.86
C TYR A 185 -0.09 -3.74 -10.68
N THR A 186 0.57 -2.75 -10.06
CA THR A 186 1.06 -1.58 -10.81
C THR A 186 2.00 -1.96 -11.95
N MET A 187 2.78 -3.04 -11.79
CA MET A 187 3.69 -3.54 -12.82
C MET A 187 2.97 -4.24 -13.95
N SER A 188 2.02 -5.12 -13.64
CA SER A 188 1.21 -5.86 -14.62
C SER A 188 0.46 -4.93 -15.57
N TYR A 189 0.02 -3.77 -15.07
CA TYR A 189 -0.68 -2.74 -15.83
C TYR A 189 0.23 -1.62 -16.36
N GLY A 190 1.54 -1.66 -16.10
CA GLY A 190 2.47 -0.63 -16.57
C GLY A 190 2.23 0.77 -15.98
N SER A 191 1.55 0.85 -14.83
CA SER A 191 1.11 2.08 -14.18
C SER A 191 2.25 2.73 -13.38
N HIS A 192 3.17 3.39 -14.08
CA HIS A 192 4.36 4.03 -13.49
C HIS A 192 4.02 5.01 -12.35
N ASP A 193 3.01 5.85 -12.54
CA ASP A 193 2.65 6.87 -11.54
C ASP A 193 2.10 6.23 -10.25
N LYS A 194 1.31 5.16 -10.36
CA LYS A 194 0.81 4.38 -9.21
C LYS A 194 1.93 3.62 -8.52
N CYS A 195 2.85 3.01 -9.29
CA CYS A 195 4.06 2.37 -8.76
C CYS A 195 4.89 3.36 -7.93
N ARG A 196 5.16 4.56 -8.48
CA ARG A 196 5.83 5.64 -7.76
C ARG A 196 5.08 6.05 -6.49
N LEU A 197 3.76 6.24 -6.58
CA LEU A 197 2.92 6.62 -5.45
C LEU A 197 3.06 5.58 -4.31
N PHE A 198 2.87 4.30 -4.62
CA PHE A 198 2.93 3.23 -3.64
C PHE A 198 4.29 3.13 -2.96
N LEU A 199 5.39 3.17 -3.74
CA LEU A 199 6.74 3.16 -3.19
C LEU A 199 7.03 4.38 -2.32
N THR A 200 6.54 5.56 -2.71
CA THR A 200 6.67 6.79 -1.91
C THR A 200 5.87 6.70 -0.60
N ARG A 201 4.77 5.94 -0.60
CA ARG A 201 3.90 5.70 0.55
C ARG A 201 4.32 4.49 1.39
N GLY A 202 5.51 3.93 1.12
CA GLY A 202 6.10 2.88 1.95
C GLY A 202 5.77 1.44 1.51
N ALA A 203 5.41 1.23 0.24
CA ALA A 203 5.35 -0.12 -0.31
C ALA A 203 6.72 -0.78 -0.25
N ILE A 204 6.77 -2.00 0.27
CA ILE A 204 7.98 -2.79 0.45
C ILE A 204 8.01 -3.86 -0.64
N PRO A 205 8.94 -3.77 -1.60
CA PRO A 205 9.14 -4.82 -2.59
C PRO A 205 9.38 -6.20 -1.97
N THR A 206 8.60 -7.18 -2.41
CA THR A 206 8.81 -8.60 -2.08
C THR A 206 9.68 -9.31 -3.11
N THR A 207 10.08 -10.54 -2.82
CA THR A 207 10.79 -11.40 -3.79
C THR A 207 9.98 -11.62 -5.08
N ASN A 208 8.66 -11.76 -4.97
CA ASN A 208 7.78 -11.87 -6.14
C ASN A 208 7.73 -10.57 -6.94
N ASP A 209 7.72 -9.41 -6.28
CA ASP A 209 7.74 -8.12 -6.99
C ASP A 209 9.05 -7.92 -7.77
N VAL A 210 10.18 -8.34 -7.20
CA VAL A 210 11.48 -8.31 -7.90
C VAL A 210 11.45 -9.22 -9.13
N ASP A 211 10.97 -10.45 -8.99
CA ASP A 211 10.88 -11.39 -10.12
C ASP A 211 9.95 -10.85 -11.23
N ASN A 212 8.78 -10.35 -10.84
CA ASN A 212 7.79 -9.77 -11.75
C ASN A 212 8.34 -8.55 -12.48
N VAL A 213 9.00 -7.61 -11.79
CA VAL A 213 9.53 -6.40 -12.45
C VAL A 213 10.63 -6.74 -13.45
N PHE A 214 11.51 -7.69 -13.15
CA PHE A 214 12.52 -8.16 -14.10
C PHE A 214 11.87 -8.78 -15.33
N SER A 215 10.93 -9.70 -15.11
CA SER A 215 10.21 -10.39 -16.19
C SER A 215 9.48 -9.43 -17.11
N ILE A 216 8.64 -8.55 -16.54
CA ILE A 216 7.82 -7.59 -17.30
C ILE A 216 8.69 -6.59 -18.04
N CYS A 217 9.71 -6.02 -17.38
CA CYS A 217 10.55 -5.00 -18.01
C CYS A 217 11.44 -5.58 -19.12
N LEU A 218 11.96 -6.80 -18.96
CA LEU A 218 12.75 -7.45 -20.00
C LEU A 218 11.89 -7.84 -21.22
N GLN A 219 10.67 -8.36 -21.00
CA GLN A 219 9.73 -8.64 -22.10
C GLN A 219 9.34 -7.36 -22.86
N ALA A 220 9.05 -6.27 -22.14
CA ALA A 220 8.81 -4.97 -22.76
C ALA A 220 10.03 -4.45 -23.54
N CYS A 221 11.25 -4.64 -23.02
CA CYS A 221 12.48 -4.23 -23.71
C CYS A 221 12.75 -5.02 -25.00
N LYS A 222 12.29 -6.27 -25.09
CA LYS A 222 12.30 -7.09 -26.31
C LYS A 222 11.21 -6.73 -27.31
N GLY A 223 10.16 -6.03 -26.86
CA GLY A 223 8.95 -5.79 -27.65
C GLY A 223 7.94 -6.95 -27.60
N GLU A 224 8.05 -7.86 -26.64
CA GLU A 224 7.14 -9.00 -26.45
C GLU A 224 5.89 -8.64 -25.63
N LEU A 225 5.84 -7.44 -25.03
CA LEU A 225 4.74 -6.95 -24.21
C LEU A 225 4.08 -5.70 -24.83
N PRO A 226 2.97 -5.84 -25.59
CA PRO A 226 2.36 -4.72 -26.32
C PRO A 226 1.84 -3.58 -25.43
N LYS A 227 1.44 -3.90 -24.20
CA LYS A 227 0.83 -2.94 -23.26
C LYS A 227 1.84 -1.99 -22.59
N LEU A 228 3.14 -2.30 -22.64
CA LEU A 228 4.17 -1.54 -21.94
C LEU A 228 5.34 -1.23 -22.87
N SER A 229 5.57 0.05 -23.15
CA SER A 229 6.71 0.46 -23.98
C SER A 229 8.05 0.24 -23.26
N ARG A 230 9.13 0.09 -24.03
CA ARG A 230 10.50 0.00 -23.51
C ARG A 230 10.84 1.15 -22.55
N ASP A 231 10.49 2.39 -22.91
CA ASP A 231 10.80 3.57 -22.09
C ASP A 231 10.00 3.58 -20.78
N ALA A 232 8.72 3.20 -20.83
CA ALA A 232 7.89 3.08 -19.63
C ALA A 232 8.41 1.95 -18.71
N ALA A 233 8.80 0.82 -19.29
CA ALA A 233 9.41 -0.29 -18.55
C ALA A 233 10.72 0.12 -17.85
N ILE A 234 11.62 0.81 -18.55
CA ILE A 234 12.87 1.29 -17.96
C ILE A 234 12.58 2.30 -16.84
N LYS A 235 11.67 3.25 -17.05
CA LYS A 235 11.26 4.21 -16.00
C LYS A 235 10.72 3.49 -14.77
N MET A 236 9.82 2.53 -14.95
CA MET A 236 9.26 1.74 -13.86
C MET A 236 10.33 0.94 -13.11
N PHE A 237 11.25 0.30 -13.83
CA PHE A 237 12.37 -0.43 -13.24
C PHE A 237 13.29 0.47 -12.39
N VAL A 238 13.60 1.66 -12.91
CA VAL A 238 14.38 2.68 -12.18
C VAL A 238 13.66 3.10 -10.91
N THR A 239 12.37 3.43 -10.98
CA THR A 239 11.56 3.83 -9.83
C THR A 239 11.52 2.74 -8.77
N PHE A 240 11.30 1.48 -9.19
CA PHE A 240 11.24 0.33 -8.30
C PHE A 240 12.53 0.14 -7.51
N LEU A 241 13.69 0.17 -8.16
CA LEU A 241 14.97 0.03 -7.47
C LEU A 241 15.34 1.28 -6.63
N HIS A 242 15.07 2.48 -7.14
CA HIS A 242 15.47 3.73 -6.49
C HIS A 242 14.63 4.03 -5.23
N LEU A 243 13.32 3.91 -5.34
CA LEU A 243 12.39 4.21 -4.24
C LEU A 243 12.12 2.98 -3.37
N GLY A 244 11.90 1.82 -3.99
CA GLY A 244 11.56 0.58 -3.28
C GLY A 244 12.73 -0.07 -2.56
N LYS A 245 13.96 0.12 -3.06
CA LYS A 245 15.18 -0.42 -2.46
C LYS A 245 15.03 -1.89 -2.00
N PRO A 246 14.60 -2.80 -2.90
CA PRO A 246 14.46 -4.21 -2.59
C PRO A 246 15.76 -4.82 -2.03
N ASP A 247 15.66 -5.94 -1.32
CA ASP A 247 16.83 -6.65 -0.84
C ASP A 247 17.83 -6.94 -1.98
N ALA A 248 19.09 -6.55 -1.80
CA ALA A 248 20.11 -6.62 -2.85
C ALA A 248 20.50 -8.06 -3.20
N ASP A 249 20.39 -9.00 -2.27
CA ASP A 249 20.67 -10.41 -2.52
C ASP A 249 19.55 -11.03 -3.36
N VAL A 250 18.30 -10.64 -3.08
CA VAL A 250 17.16 -11.02 -3.93
C VAL A 250 17.30 -10.45 -5.34
N VAL A 251 17.65 -9.17 -5.47
CA VAL A 251 17.90 -8.56 -6.80
C VAL A 251 19.02 -9.28 -7.53
N ARG A 252 20.11 -9.66 -6.83
CA ARG A 252 21.23 -10.40 -7.42
C ARG A 252 20.80 -11.77 -7.93
N GLU A 253 20.11 -12.54 -7.09
CA GLU A 253 19.60 -13.87 -7.45
C GLU A 253 18.73 -13.79 -8.72
N LYS A 254 17.73 -12.89 -8.74
CA LYS A 254 16.82 -12.75 -9.89
C LYS A 254 17.51 -12.21 -11.13
N PHE A 255 18.45 -11.28 -10.96
CA PHE A 255 19.25 -10.76 -12.06
C PHE A 255 20.09 -11.85 -12.72
N ASP A 256 20.80 -12.65 -11.92
CA ASP A 256 21.63 -13.73 -12.42
C ASP A 256 20.77 -14.78 -13.15
N LEU A 257 19.61 -15.15 -12.62
CA LEU A 257 18.65 -16.04 -13.29
C LEU A 257 18.17 -15.46 -14.63
N SER A 258 17.73 -14.20 -14.65
CA SER A 258 17.20 -13.54 -15.85
C SER A 258 18.23 -13.42 -16.98
N ALA A 259 19.50 -13.16 -16.63
CA ALA A 259 20.59 -12.97 -17.57
C ALA A 259 20.88 -14.20 -18.45
N HIS A 260 20.46 -15.40 -18.03
CA HIS A 260 20.61 -16.63 -18.81
C HIS A 260 19.66 -16.69 -20.01
N PHE A 261 18.52 -16.00 -19.95
CA PHE A 261 17.48 -16.06 -20.98
C PHE A 261 17.55 -14.86 -21.93
N TYR A 262 17.77 -13.66 -21.37
CA TYR A 262 17.90 -12.42 -22.13
C TYR A 262 18.45 -11.32 -21.24
N SER A 263 19.30 -10.45 -21.80
CA SER A 263 19.79 -9.26 -21.11
C SER A 263 19.56 -8.01 -21.95
N ASP A 264 18.89 -7.03 -21.34
CA ASP A 264 18.83 -5.68 -21.89
C ASP A 264 20.03 -4.86 -21.35
N PRO A 265 20.80 -4.14 -22.18
CA PRO A 265 21.97 -3.38 -21.73
C PRO A 265 21.65 -2.30 -20.69
N THR A 266 20.49 -1.63 -20.81
CA THR A 266 20.08 -0.57 -19.89
C THR A 266 19.69 -1.15 -18.54
N ILE A 267 18.83 -2.17 -18.54
CA ILE A 267 18.45 -2.90 -17.31
C ILE A 267 19.69 -3.49 -16.63
N THR A 268 20.58 -4.13 -17.40
CA THR A 268 21.85 -4.69 -16.90
C THR A 268 22.71 -3.64 -16.21
N ASN A 269 22.85 -2.46 -16.82
CA ASN A 269 23.65 -1.38 -16.26
C ASN A 269 23.03 -0.85 -14.96
N ILE A 270 21.72 -0.57 -14.96
CA ILE A 270 20.98 -0.10 -13.78
C ILE A 270 21.16 -1.09 -12.62
N THR A 271 20.92 -2.38 -12.85
CA THR A 271 21.04 -3.42 -11.82
C THR A 271 22.45 -3.53 -11.27
N LYS A 272 23.49 -3.49 -12.12
CA LYS A 272 24.88 -3.51 -11.66
C LYS A 272 25.20 -2.30 -10.76
N HIS A 273 24.74 -1.12 -11.14
CA HIS A 273 24.91 0.08 -10.32
C HIS A 273 24.18 -0.05 -8.98
N TYR A 274 22.93 -0.54 -8.98
CA TYR A 274 22.16 -0.81 -7.77
C TYR A 274 22.90 -1.75 -6.81
N LEU A 275 23.34 -2.91 -7.31
CA LEU A 275 24.07 -3.92 -6.51
C LEU A 275 25.43 -3.44 -5.99
N GLN A 276 26.01 -2.41 -6.62
CA GLN A 276 27.25 -1.77 -6.18
C GLN A 276 27.01 -0.62 -5.19
N GLY A 277 25.74 -0.30 -4.87
CA GLY A 277 25.38 0.87 -4.07
C GLY A 277 25.70 2.19 -4.77
N ARG A 278 25.81 2.20 -6.10
CA ARG A 278 26.14 3.38 -6.89
C ARG A 278 24.85 3.99 -7.45
N PRO A 279 24.72 5.33 -7.45
CA PRO A 279 23.63 6.01 -8.14
C PRO A 279 23.58 5.64 -9.63
N PHE A 280 22.38 5.33 -10.11
CA PHE A 280 22.08 5.03 -11.53
C PHE A 280 21.07 6.01 -12.14
N CYS A 281 20.39 6.81 -11.32
CA CYS A 281 19.44 7.80 -11.76
C CYS A 281 19.55 9.09 -10.93
N CYS A 282 18.93 10.16 -11.41
CA CYS A 282 18.73 11.38 -10.65
C CYS A 282 17.93 11.07 -9.39
N PHE A 283 18.43 11.50 -8.23
CA PHE A 283 17.76 11.23 -6.95
C PHE A 283 16.33 11.80 -6.87
N VAL A 284 16.08 12.91 -7.58
CA VAL A 284 14.83 13.68 -7.47
C VAL A 284 13.79 13.28 -8.50
N CYS A 285 14.21 13.08 -9.74
CA CYS A 285 13.29 12.86 -10.86
C CYS A 285 13.56 11.57 -11.63
N GLU A 286 14.52 10.76 -11.16
CA GLU A 286 14.84 9.43 -11.71
C GLU A 286 15.28 9.41 -13.17
N ALA A 287 15.63 10.57 -13.75
CA ALA A 287 16.26 10.63 -15.06
C ALA A 287 17.60 9.88 -15.05
N LEU A 288 17.85 9.09 -16.10
CA LEU A 288 19.08 8.30 -16.24
C LEU A 288 20.28 9.13 -16.72
N THR A 289 20.04 10.25 -17.39
CA THR A 289 21.06 11.13 -17.96
C THR A 289 20.89 12.57 -17.48
N ALA A 290 21.91 13.41 -17.70
CA ALA A 290 21.79 14.83 -17.41
C ALA A 290 20.90 15.54 -18.44
N LYS A 291 20.24 16.62 -18.01
CA LYS A 291 19.39 17.46 -18.87
C LYS A 291 20.17 18.50 -19.68
N GLU A 292 21.45 18.70 -19.36
CA GLU A 292 22.30 19.70 -20.03
C GLU A 292 22.77 19.18 -21.39
N VAL A 293 22.66 20.02 -22.43
CA VAL A 293 23.02 19.68 -23.82
C VAL A 293 24.48 19.19 -23.89
N GLY A 294 24.68 17.99 -24.45
CA GLY A 294 26.00 17.38 -24.62
C GLY A 294 26.56 16.65 -23.40
N ARG A 295 25.77 16.45 -22.34
CA ARG A 295 26.15 15.63 -21.18
C ARG A 295 25.22 14.43 -21.00
N ASP A 296 25.76 13.24 -21.24
CA ASP A 296 25.02 11.99 -21.01
C ASP A 296 25.19 11.44 -19.58
N LYS A 297 26.09 12.03 -18.79
CA LYS A 297 26.43 11.57 -17.43
C LYS A 297 25.79 12.45 -16.37
N LEU A 298 25.22 11.83 -15.34
CA LEU A 298 24.65 12.52 -14.18
C LEU A 298 25.72 13.29 -13.39
N LEU A 299 25.27 14.38 -12.77
CA LEU A 299 26.07 15.20 -11.87
C LEU A 299 26.16 14.50 -10.51
N MET A 300 27.30 13.84 -10.27
CA MET A 300 27.56 13.14 -9.02
C MET A 300 27.89 14.12 -7.88
N CYS A 301 27.30 13.90 -6.71
CA CYS A 301 27.77 14.57 -5.49
C CYS A 301 29.20 14.09 -5.14
N PRO A 302 30.07 14.92 -4.54
CA PRO A 302 31.41 14.50 -4.12
C PRO A 302 31.45 13.26 -3.21
N CYS A 303 30.37 13.00 -2.46
CA CYS A 303 30.22 11.79 -1.62
C CYS A 303 29.90 10.52 -2.42
N ARG A 304 29.62 10.64 -3.72
CA ARG A 304 29.25 9.56 -4.67
C ARG A 304 28.00 8.74 -4.33
N ASN A 305 27.27 9.09 -3.27
CA ASN A 305 26.05 8.39 -2.85
C ASN A 305 24.77 8.88 -3.54
N VAL A 306 24.80 10.05 -4.18
CA VAL A 306 23.66 10.62 -4.91
C VAL A 306 24.12 11.27 -6.21
N ALA A 307 23.23 11.28 -7.19
CA ALA A 307 23.43 11.87 -8.51
C ALA A 307 22.22 12.72 -8.91
N TYR A 308 22.45 13.71 -9.77
CA TYR A 308 21.41 14.64 -10.23
C TYR A 308 21.48 14.84 -11.74
N CYS A 309 20.33 15.00 -12.39
CA CYS A 309 20.29 15.32 -13.82
C CYS A 309 20.50 16.81 -14.12
N SER A 310 20.33 17.69 -13.13
CA SER A 310 20.48 19.14 -13.27
C SER A 310 20.80 19.80 -11.93
N ARG A 311 21.28 21.05 -12.00
CA ARG A 311 21.47 21.89 -10.81
C ARG A 311 20.17 22.13 -10.04
N GLU A 312 19.04 22.23 -10.73
CA GLU A 312 17.71 22.40 -10.11
C GLU A 312 17.36 21.20 -9.21
N CYS A 313 17.54 19.97 -9.73
CA CYS A 313 17.32 18.76 -8.94
C CYS A 313 18.28 18.69 -7.74
N GLN A 314 19.54 19.07 -7.94
CA GLN A 314 20.49 19.15 -6.83
C GLN A 314 20.00 20.09 -5.74
N VAL A 315 19.59 21.31 -6.09
CA VAL A 315 19.14 22.32 -5.12
C VAL A 315 17.88 21.87 -4.38
N LYS A 316 16.93 21.22 -5.07
CA LYS A 316 15.69 20.70 -4.47
C LYS A 316 15.96 19.72 -3.33
N HIS A 317 16.88 18.77 -3.52
CA HIS A 317 17.22 17.76 -2.52
C HIS A 317 18.34 18.20 -1.54
N TRP A 318 19.12 19.22 -1.85
CA TRP A 318 20.32 19.57 -1.08
C TRP A 318 20.07 19.82 0.41
N ARG A 319 18.91 20.39 0.77
CA ARG A 319 18.57 20.69 2.17
C ARG A 319 18.55 19.43 3.05
N GLU A 320 18.04 18.33 2.50
CA GLU A 320 17.99 17.02 3.16
C GLU A 320 19.35 16.30 3.05
N HIS A 321 19.91 16.26 1.84
CA HIS A 321 21.15 15.53 1.59
C HIS A 321 22.34 16.06 2.38
N ARG A 322 22.50 17.39 2.52
CA ARG A 322 23.67 17.99 3.18
C ARG A 322 23.90 17.49 4.60
N VAL A 323 22.83 17.07 5.28
CA VAL A 323 22.88 16.53 6.65
C VAL A 323 23.47 15.11 6.66
N GLN A 324 23.26 14.35 5.59
CA GLN A 324 23.71 12.97 5.42
C GLN A 324 24.98 12.84 4.58
N CYS A 325 25.40 13.92 3.92
CA CYS A 325 26.54 13.92 3.02
C CYS A 325 27.85 13.66 3.77
N THR A 326 28.60 12.65 3.35
CA THR A 326 29.89 12.28 3.95
C THR A 326 31.06 13.10 3.41
N GLY A 327 30.81 14.07 2.52
CA GLY A 327 31.84 14.87 1.87
C GLY A 327 32.61 14.12 0.77
N PRO A 328 33.65 14.74 0.18
CA PRO A 328 34.44 14.14 -0.89
C PRO A 328 35.09 12.83 -0.46
N LEU A 329 35.06 11.83 -1.36
CA LEU A 329 35.77 10.57 -1.18
C LEU A 329 37.20 10.67 -1.76
N ASN A 330 38.16 10.05 -1.07
CA ASN A 330 39.53 9.90 -1.55
C ASN A 330 39.63 8.83 -2.67
N GLU A 331 40.84 8.57 -3.18
CA GLU A 331 41.09 7.56 -4.23
C GLU A 331 40.67 6.13 -3.83
N ARG A 332 40.62 5.85 -2.52
CA ARG A 332 40.15 4.57 -1.95
C ARG A 332 38.64 4.54 -1.69
N GLY A 333 37.91 5.60 -2.05
CA GLY A 333 36.46 5.71 -1.82
C GLY A 333 36.09 6.02 -0.37
N GLU A 334 37.03 6.45 0.47
CA GLU A 334 36.80 6.74 1.88
C GLU A 334 36.53 8.23 2.09
N SER A 335 35.54 8.56 2.92
CA SER A 335 35.33 9.93 3.41
C SER A 335 36.27 10.27 4.57
N GLU A 336 36.51 11.56 4.80
CA GLU A 336 37.30 12.01 5.95
C GLU A 336 36.74 11.50 7.29
N ALA A 337 35.42 11.43 7.41
CA ALA A 337 34.73 10.86 8.58
C ALA A 337 35.04 9.37 8.77
N MET A 338 35.04 8.58 7.69
CA MET A 338 35.40 7.16 7.72
C MET A 338 36.86 6.94 8.15
N VAL A 339 37.79 7.74 7.62
CA VAL A 339 39.22 7.69 7.99
C VAL A 339 39.45 8.07 9.46
N LYS A 340 38.75 9.11 9.96
CA LYS A 340 38.81 9.52 11.37
C LYS A 340 38.24 8.47 12.32
N LYS A 341 37.19 7.74 11.94
CA LYS A 341 36.63 6.64 12.75
C LYS A 341 37.59 5.46 12.85
N ARG A 342 38.23 5.08 11.72
CA ARG A 342 39.24 4.00 11.66
C ARG A 342 40.51 4.31 12.45
N SER A 343 40.99 5.55 12.41
CA SER A 343 42.17 5.97 13.18
C SER A 343 41.92 6.02 14.69
N LYS A 344 40.68 6.25 15.13
CA LYS A 344 40.29 6.15 16.54
C LYS A 344 40.20 4.70 17.04
N THR A 345 39.68 3.78 16.23
CA THR A 345 39.64 2.34 16.59
C THR A 345 41.02 1.68 16.52
N GLY A 346 41.91 2.14 15.63
CA GLY A 346 43.29 1.64 15.52
C GLY A 346 44.23 2.05 16.66
N LYS A 347 43.93 3.14 17.40
CA LYS A 347 44.76 3.61 18.52
C LYS A 347 44.47 2.93 19.86
N GLY A 348 43.47 2.04 19.93
CA GLY A 348 43.10 1.31 21.16
C GLY A 348 43.65 -0.11 21.28
N ALA A 349 44.28 -0.66 20.24
CA ALA A 349 44.71 -2.07 20.20
C ALA A 349 46.19 -2.31 20.55
N ALA A 350 46.94 -1.28 20.95
CA ALA A 350 48.37 -1.36 21.24
C ALA A 350 48.67 -1.11 22.74
N ALA A 351 48.07 -1.90 23.63
CA ALA A 351 48.57 -2.07 25.00
C ALA A 351 48.07 -3.40 25.57
N GLY A 352 49.00 -4.34 25.79
CA GLY A 352 48.72 -5.57 26.55
C GLY A 352 49.03 -6.88 25.83
N ALA A 353 50.24 -7.04 25.28
CA ALA A 353 50.80 -8.38 25.08
C ALA A 353 51.48 -8.82 26.39
N THR A 354 50.84 -9.72 27.13
CA THR A 354 51.53 -10.65 28.03
C THR A 354 50.97 -12.04 27.82
N VAL A 355 51.91 -12.93 27.55
CA VAL A 355 51.81 -14.32 27.11
C VAL A 355 51.42 -15.22 28.29
N VAL A 356 51.12 -16.48 27.97
CA VAL A 356 50.97 -17.70 28.81
C VAL A 356 49.50 -18.00 29.17
N GLY A 357 48.92 -19.15 28.82
CA GLY A 357 49.45 -20.38 28.24
C GLY A 357 48.31 -21.38 28.00
N VAL A 358 48.68 -22.42 27.27
CA VAL A 358 47.91 -23.55 26.75
C VAL A 358 47.00 -24.24 27.77
N ALA A 359 45.74 -24.54 27.40
CA ALA A 359 45.09 -25.84 27.65
C ALA A 359 43.80 -25.96 26.82
N ASP A 360 43.61 -27.18 26.33
CA ASP A 360 42.71 -27.62 25.27
C ASP A 360 41.44 -28.28 25.83
N VAL A 361 40.45 -28.48 24.95
CA VAL A 361 39.31 -29.42 24.98
C VAL A 361 38.35 -29.45 26.19
N GLY A 362 37.06 -29.19 25.91
CA GLY A 362 36.07 -30.27 26.11
C GLY A 362 34.80 -30.01 26.92
N VAL A 363 33.69 -29.88 26.18
CA VAL A 363 32.42 -30.62 26.34
C VAL A 363 31.48 -30.32 27.54
N ALA A 364 30.25 -29.98 27.11
CA ALA A 364 28.92 -30.33 27.64
C ALA A 364 28.27 -29.56 28.81
N GLU A 365 27.09 -29.03 28.42
CA GLU A 365 25.77 -29.18 29.03
C GLU A 365 25.41 -28.41 30.30
N GLY A 366 24.17 -27.89 30.26
CA GLY A 366 23.23 -28.20 31.33
C GLY A 366 22.75 -27.03 32.16
N ALA A 367 21.66 -26.43 31.67
CA ALA A 367 20.45 -26.13 32.43
C ALA A 367 20.52 -25.38 33.79
N ALA A 368 19.79 -24.26 33.78
CA ALA A 368 18.71 -23.94 34.72
C ALA A 368 19.02 -23.67 36.21
N ALA A 369 18.80 -22.40 36.52
CA ALA A 369 17.84 -21.93 37.52
C ALA A 369 18.20 -21.92 39.01
N SER A 370 17.94 -20.72 39.54
CA SER A 370 17.38 -20.41 40.86
C SER A 370 18.27 -20.46 42.09
N GLY A 371 18.33 -19.31 42.78
CA GLY A 371 17.90 -19.31 44.18
C GLY A 371 18.80 -18.64 45.21
N ARG A 372 18.58 -17.33 45.37
CA ARG A 372 18.41 -16.61 46.66
C ARG A 372 19.59 -16.40 47.63
N ASN A 373 19.66 -15.11 47.97
CA ASN A 373 19.79 -14.51 49.31
C ASN A 373 21.17 -14.37 49.97
N GLY A 374 21.42 -13.13 50.44
CA GLY A 374 22.40 -12.84 51.49
C GLY A 374 23.03 -11.45 51.39
N LYS A 375 22.26 -10.36 51.49
CA LYS A 375 22.27 -9.42 52.63
C LYS A 375 23.63 -8.88 53.10
N LYS A 376 23.66 -7.53 53.18
CA LYS A 376 24.41 -6.62 54.09
C LYS A 376 25.73 -6.06 53.60
N GLY A 377 25.83 -4.72 53.64
CA GLY A 377 27.11 -4.03 53.72
C GLY A 377 27.06 -2.53 53.48
N LYS A 378 26.57 -1.76 54.47
CA LYS A 378 26.67 -0.30 54.55
C LYS A 378 28.11 0.21 54.41
N LYS A 379 28.25 1.42 53.84
CA LYS A 379 29.15 2.56 54.13
C LYS A 379 29.75 3.04 52.81
N GLY A 380 29.63 4.29 52.37
CA GLY A 380 29.34 5.53 53.06
C GLY A 380 30.41 6.55 52.69
N ARG A 381 30.00 7.75 52.25
CA ARG A 381 30.76 9.00 52.12
C ARG A 381 31.98 8.97 51.18
N GLY A 382 32.25 9.98 50.35
CA GLY A 382 31.99 11.39 50.60
C GLY A 382 32.18 12.26 49.36
N LYS A 383 31.40 13.35 49.37
CA LYS A 383 31.60 14.57 48.59
C LYS A 383 33.00 15.14 48.79
N LYS A 384 33.53 15.77 47.74
CA LYS A 384 34.20 17.10 47.71
C LYS A 384 34.76 17.26 46.29
N LYS A 385 34.67 18.40 45.63
CA LYS A 385 34.00 19.67 45.87
C LYS A 385 33.93 20.36 44.51
#